data_AF-A0A5M8PB40-F1
#
_entry.id   AF-A0A5M8PB40-F1
#
_cell.length_a   1.000
_cell.length_b   1.000
_cell.length_c   1.000
_cell.angle_alpha   90.00
_cell.angle_beta   90.00
_cell.angle_gamma   90.00
#
_symmetry.space_group_name_H-M   'P 1'
#
loop_
_entity.id
_entity.type
_entity.pdbx_description
1 polymer ?
#
loop_
_entity_poly.entity_id
_entity_poly.type
_entity_poly.pdbx_seq_one_letter_code
_entity_poly.pdbx_strand_id
1 'polypeptide(L)' 'MPHNVSNWAGKVARPEAQMPTSCSGWQKIELKNHSRYLLMQKDQKLLLNIDAHNLRGRNMGCWT' A
#
# COMPACT_ATOMS: atom_id res chain seq x y z
N MET A 1 45.33 -26.75 -1.00
CA MET A 1 44.02 -26.43 -1.60
C MET A 1 43.22 -25.61 -0.60
N PRO A 2 43.07 -24.28 -0.73
CA PRO A 2 42.14 -23.53 0.12
C PRO A 2 40.75 -23.51 -0.52
N HIS A 3 39.75 -23.98 0.21
CA HIS A 3 38.34 -23.92 -0.18
C HIS A 3 37.84 -22.48 -0.01
N ASN A 4 37.45 -21.84 -1.12
CA ASN A 4 36.87 -20.49 -1.11
C ASN A 4 35.37 -20.60 -0.79
N VAL A 5 34.98 -20.33 0.45
CA VAL A 5 33.58 -20.26 0.86
C VAL A 5 33.03 -18.92 0.40
N SER A 6 32.30 -18.92 -0.72
CA SER A 6 31.60 -17.73 -1.19
C SER A 6 30.45 -17.39 -0.23
N ASN A 7 30.63 -16.34 0.57
CA ASN A 7 29.55 -15.73 1.34
C ASN A 7 28.67 -14.92 0.39
N TRP A 8 27.55 -15.51 -0.04
CA TRP A 8 26.49 -14.81 -0.76
C TRP A 8 25.63 -14.00 0.22
N ALA A 9 26.21 -12.97 0.82
CA ALA A 9 25.46 -11.91 1.48
C ALA A 9 24.85 -11.00 0.40
N GLY A 10 23.96 -11.56 -0.42
CA GLY A 10 23.14 -10.78 -1.33
C GLY A 10 22.21 -9.92 -0.50
N LYS A 11 22.46 -8.61 -0.45
CA LYS A 11 21.48 -7.64 0.05
C LYS A 11 20.22 -7.84 -0.78
N VAL A 12 19.21 -8.50 -0.22
CA VAL A 12 17.87 -8.48 -0.78
C VAL A 12 17.38 -7.05 -0.56
N ALA A 13 17.74 -6.16 -1.50
CA ALA A 13 17.12 -4.87 -1.61
C ALA A 13 15.64 -5.15 -1.89
N ARG A 14 14.83 -5.07 -0.83
CA ARG A 14 13.38 -5.00 -0.98
C ARG A 14 13.14 -3.88 -1.99
N PRO A 15 12.47 -4.13 -3.13
CA PRO A 15 12.13 -3.05 -4.04
C PRO A 15 11.40 -2.02 -3.21
N GLU A 16 12.03 -0.87 -3.00
CA GLU A 16 11.36 0.28 -2.43
C GLU A 16 10.33 0.62 -3.50
N ALA A 17 9.09 0.22 -3.27
CA ALA A 17 8.02 0.44 -4.21
C ALA A 17 7.99 1.95 -4.46
N GLN A 18 8.43 2.37 -5.64
CA GLN A 18 8.43 3.79 -6.00
C GLN A 18 6.99 4.23 -5.93
N MET A 19 6.67 5.04 -4.91
CA MET A 19 5.32 5.58 -4.79
C MET A 19 5.02 6.37 -6.06
N PRO A 20 3.86 6.17 -6.69
CA PRO A 20 3.50 6.89 -7.90
C PRO A 20 3.65 8.40 -7.65
N THR A 21 4.50 9.05 -8.44
CA THR A 21 4.74 10.49 -8.34
C THR A 21 3.61 11.33 -8.94
N SER A 22 2.62 10.68 -9.55
CA SER A 22 1.44 11.32 -10.11
C SER A 22 0.17 10.66 -9.61
N CYS A 23 -0.88 11.46 -9.48
CA CYS A 23 -2.22 11.03 -9.09
C CYS A 23 -3.01 10.40 -10.24
N SER A 24 -2.38 10.25 -11.42
CA SER A 24 -3.00 9.58 -12.55
C SER A 24 -3.34 8.13 -12.18
N GLY A 25 -4.61 7.74 -12.35
CA GLY A 25 -5.12 6.42 -11.96
C GLY A 25 -5.50 6.29 -10.48
N TRP A 26 -5.30 7.33 -9.65
CA TRP A 26 -5.76 7.35 -8.27
C TRP A 26 -7.11 8.05 -8.18
N GLN A 27 -8.09 7.37 -7.57
CA GLN A 27 -9.37 7.96 -7.25
C GLN A 27 -9.66 7.78 -5.77
N LYS A 28 -10.13 8.84 -5.12
CA LYS A 28 -10.60 8.79 -3.74
C LYS A 28 -11.85 7.92 -3.68
N ILE A 29 -11.89 6.98 -2.73
CA ILE A 29 -13.04 6.09 -2.54
C ILE A 29 -13.89 6.66 -1.41
N GLU A 30 -15.05 7.20 -1.74
CA GLU A 30 -15.99 7.69 -0.74
C GLU A 30 -17.00 6.61 -0.35
N LEU A 31 -17.05 6.30 0.94
CA LEU A 31 -17.99 5.31 1.49
C LEU A 31 -19.12 6.02 2.22
N LYS A 32 -20.37 5.72 1.84
CA LYS A 32 -21.54 6.10 2.63
C LYS A 32 -21.55 5.34 3.96
N ASN A 33 -22.15 5.94 4.99
CA ASN A 33 -22.22 5.36 6.34
C ASN A 33 -22.77 3.93 6.37
N HIS A 34 -23.82 3.66 5.59
CA HIS A 34 -24.40 2.33 5.50
C HIS A 34 -23.41 1.29 4.96
N SER A 35 -22.70 1.60 3.87
CA SER A 35 -21.66 0.75 3.30
C SER A 35 -20.50 0.54 4.27
N ARG A 36 -20.10 1.58 5.01
CA ARG A 36 -19.05 1.47 6.03
C ARG A 36 -19.45 0.50 7.14
N TYR A 37 -20.69 0.57 7.63
CA TYR A 37 -21.22 -0.36 8.62
C TYR A 37 -21.25 -1.80 8.11
N LEU A 38 -21.74 -2.01 6.89
CA LEU A 38 -21.76 -3.35 6.28
C LEU A 38 -20.34 -3.92 6.12
N LEU A 39 -19.38 -3.11 5.67
CA LEU A 39 -18.00 -3.55 5.55
C LEU A 39 -17.38 -3.86 6.92
N MET A 40 -17.65 -3.08 7.96
CA MET A 40 -17.19 -3.42 9.32
C MET A 40 -17.67 -4.82 9.77
N GLN A 41 -18.88 -5.21 9.41
CA GLN A 41 -19.44 -6.53 9.80
C GLN A 41 -18.99 -7.68 8.90
N LYS A 42 -18.85 -7.43 7.59
CA LYS A 42 -18.70 -8.48 6.59
C LYS A 42 -17.29 -8.60 6.04
N ASP A 43 -16.55 -7.50 5.97
CA ASP A 43 -15.18 -7.45 5.45
C ASP A 43 -14.41 -6.24 5.99
N GLN A 44 -13.98 -6.36 7.25
CA GLN A 44 -13.21 -5.30 7.92
C GLN A 44 -11.87 -5.03 7.22
N LYS A 45 -11.28 -6.06 6.60
CA LYS A 45 -10.00 -5.93 5.89
C LYS A 45 -10.14 -5.02 4.67
N LEU A 46 -11.23 -5.16 3.91
CA LEU A 46 -11.51 -4.27 2.78
C LEU A 46 -11.68 -2.83 3.24
N LEU A 47 -12.39 -2.60 4.36
CA LEU A 47 -12.52 -1.25 4.92
C LEU A 47 -11.17 -0.62 5.25
N LEU A 48 -10.28 -1.37 5.93
CA LEU A 48 -8.92 -0.90 6.24
C LEU A 48 -8.10 -0.63 4.98
N ASN A 49 -8.24 -1.45 3.95
CA ASN A 49 -7.55 -1.24 2.68
C ASN A 49 -8.02 0.03 1.97
N ILE A 50 -9.33 0.33 2.01
CA ILE A 50 -9.91 1.56 1.47
C ILE A 50 -9.40 2.77 2.25
N ASP A 51 -9.41 2.71 3.58
CA ASP A 51 -8.90 3.78 4.43
C ASP A 51 -7.40 4.02 4.17
N ALA A 52 -6.60 2.95 4.02
CA ALA A 52 -5.18 3.04 3.68
C ALA A 52 -4.93 3.59 2.27
N HIS A 53 -5.76 3.22 1.29
CA HIS A 53 -5.70 3.79 -0.07
C HIS A 53 -5.97 5.29 -0.04
N ASN A 54 -7.03 5.70 0.65
CA ASN A 54 -7.39 7.10 0.80
C ASN A 54 -6.30 7.92 1.52
N LEU A 55 -5.67 7.34 2.54
CA LEU A 55 -4.54 7.94 3.25
C LEU A 55 -3.31 8.09 2.36
N ARG A 56 -2.97 7.07 1.57
CA ARG A 56 -1.84 7.13 0.63
C ARG A 56 -2.02 8.25 -0.39
N GLY A 57 -3.20 8.35 -1.02
CA GLY A 57 -3.43 9.43 -1.99
C GLY A 57 -3.42 10.82 -1.35
N ARG A 58 -3.85 10.96 -0.09
CA ARG A 58 -3.68 12.22 0.67
C ARG A 58 -2.21 12.55 0.90
N ASN A 59 -1.41 11.57 1.32
CA ASN A 59 0.03 11.76 1.57
C ASN A 59 0.82 12.10 0.28
N MET A 60 0.32 11.70 -0.88
CA MET A 60 0.88 12.07 -2.19
C MET A 60 0.32 13.39 -2.74
N GLY A 61 -0.60 14.06 -2.03
CA GLY A 61 -1.20 15.32 -2.46
C GLY A 61 -2.28 15.18 -3.55
N CYS A 62 -2.83 13.99 -3.74
CA CYS A 62 -3.84 13.73 -4.78
C CYS A 62 -5.23 14.28 -4.47
N TRP A 63 -5.53 14.48 -3.19
CA TRP A 63 -6.75 15.13 -2.75
C TRP A 63 -6.54 15.77 -1.38
N THR A 64 -7.25 16.87 -1.17
CA THR A 64 -7.36 17.62 0.08
C THR A 64 -8.51 17.11 0.93
#